data_AF-A0A1F7GSM3-F1
#
_entry.id   AF-A0A1F7GSM3-F1
#
_cell.length_a   1.000
_cell.length_b   1.000
_cell.length_c   1.000
_cell.angle_alpha   90.00
_cell.angle_beta   90.00
_cell.angle_gamma   90.00
#
_symmetry.space_group_name_H-M   'P 1'
#
loop_
_entity.id
_entity.type
_entity.pdbx_description
1 polymer ?
#
loop_
_entity_poly.entity_id
_entity_poly.type
_entity_poly.pdbx_seq_one_letter_code
_entity_poly.pdbx_strand_id
1 'polypeptide(L)'
;MLLTICGEDTVSSRNYLVLLKKQYSEKGYEVKDLTAEELLSFTLSEAQSPSLFFEKRVIFCDSVSKHIKKNSNLLSELKKIEKSALLNLINWEKESAWELRFPKVGTVKEFKPSQTIFKLADSLFPTNKRIFLANLESFMNETNEHFVFSMINKLVRNLLIIKTGEMPTRMQAWQAGKLRRQAAFWKLENLLLFYGALYKIDVGIKTSSIPYSIKESLAILACHFL
;
A
#
# COMPACT_ATOMS: atom_id res chain seq x y z
N MET A 1 -16.55 -5.67 20.10
CA MET A 1 -16.10 -6.04 18.72
C MET A 1 -14.63 -5.69 18.54
N LEU A 2 -13.83 -6.52 17.88
CA LEU A 2 -12.43 -6.22 17.55
C LEU A 2 -12.21 -6.25 16.03
N LEU A 3 -11.63 -5.19 15.47
CA LEU A 3 -11.25 -5.07 14.06
C LEU A 3 -9.75 -4.77 13.98
N THR A 4 -9.01 -5.59 13.25
CA THR A 4 -7.60 -5.34 12.93
C THR A 4 -7.50 -4.94 11.46
N ILE A 5 -6.97 -3.75 11.20
CA ILE A 5 -6.66 -3.22 9.88
C ILE A 5 -5.17 -3.47 9.64
N CYS A 6 -4.81 -4.18 8.58
CA CYS A 6 -3.41 -4.55 8.33
C CYS A 6 -3.10 -4.54 6.83
N GLY A 7 -1.85 -4.73 6.45
CA GLY A 7 -1.44 -4.92 5.06
C GLY A 7 -0.33 -3.99 4.57
N GLU A 8 0.29 -4.40 3.45
CA GLU A 8 1.47 -3.73 2.88
C GLU A 8 1.12 -2.38 2.21
N ASP A 9 -0.15 -2.18 1.82
CA ASP A 9 -0.64 -0.86 1.41
C ASP A 9 -0.97 0.00 2.64
N THR A 10 0.10 0.60 3.18
CA THR A 10 0.02 1.48 4.35
C THR A 10 -0.79 2.75 4.11
N VAL A 11 -0.90 3.22 2.86
CA VAL A 11 -1.63 4.47 2.54
C VAL A 11 -3.13 4.20 2.56
N SER A 12 -3.58 3.19 1.82
CA SER A 12 -5.01 2.83 1.78
C SER A 12 -5.52 2.38 3.14
N SER A 13 -4.72 1.59 3.88
CA SER A 13 -5.09 1.16 5.23
C SER A 13 -5.21 2.33 6.22
N ARG A 14 -4.34 3.36 6.11
CA ARG A 14 -4.46 4.57 6.93
C ARG A 14 -5.64 5.45 6.57
N ASN A 15 -5.88 5.65 5.28
CA ASN A 15 -7.06 6.39 4.82
C ASN A 15 -8.35 5.72 5.32
N TYR A 16 -8.39 4.39 5.33
CA TYR A 16 -9.52 3.64 5.87
C TYR A 16 -9.70 3.81 7.39
N LEU A 17 -8.61 3.86 8.16
CA LEU A 17 -8.67 4.12 9.60
C LEU A 17 -9.20 5.53 9.91
N VAL A 18 -8.75 6.54 9.17
CA VAL A 18 -9.25 7.92 9.30
C VAL A 18 -10.74 7.98 8.98
N LEU A 19 -11.17 7.30 7.91
CA LEU A 19 -12.58 7.20 7.55
C LEU A 19 -13.42 6.53 8.64
N LEU A 20 -12.93 5.46 9.26
CA LEU A 20 -13.62 4.81 10.37
C LEU A 20 -13.74 5.72 11.59
N LYS A 21 -12.68 6.45 11.96
CA LYS A 21 -12.74 7.43 13.06
C LYS A 21 -13.88 8.43 12.85
N LYS A 22 -13.99 8.98 11.64
CA LYS A 22 -15.05 9.91 11.26
C LYS A 22 -16.44 9.27 11.39
N GLN A 23 -16.61 8.06 10.86
CA GLN A 23 -17.89 7.34 10.93
C GLN A 23 -18.34 7.01 12.36
N TYR A 24 -17.41 6.66 13.25
CA TYR A 24 -17.74 6.40 14.65
C TYR A 24 -18.09 7.68 15.41
N SER A 25 -17.39 8.78 15.12
CA SER A 25 -17.72 10.09 15.69
C SER A 25 -19.12 10.56 15.25
N GLU A 26 -19.47 10.41 13.97
CA GLU A 26 -20.80 10.75 13.44
C GLU A 26 -21.93 9.90 14.04
N LYS A 27 -21.62 8.64 14.41
CA LYS A 27 -22.57 7.73 15.08
C LYS A 27 -22.71 8.00 16.58
N GLY A 28 -22.04 9.01 17.12
CA GLY A 28 -22.11 9.37 18.53
C GLY A 28 -21.34 8.42 19.47
N TYR A 29 -20.28 7.77 19.00
CA TYR A 29 -19.41 6.97 19.88
C TYR A 29 -18.35 7.86 20.54
N GLU A 30 -17.97 7.53 21.77
CA GLU A 30 -16.77 8.09 22.39
C GLU A 30 -15.53 7.52 21.68
N VAL A 31 -14.81 8.35 20.93
CA VAL A 31 -13.58 7.96 20.22
C VAL A 31 -12.39 8.25 21.11
N LYS A 32 -11.62 7.21 21.47
CA LYS A 32 -10.32 7.36 22.17
C LYS A 32 -9.19 6.79 21.33
N ASP A 33 -8.12 7.56 21.24
CA ASP A 33 -6.84 7.12 20.71
C ASP A 33 -5.94 6.70 21.87
N LEU A 34 -5.51 5.44 21.87
CA LEU A 34 -4.58 4.90 22.87
C LEU A 34 -3.37 4.30 22.16
N THR A 35 -2.20 4.42 22.78
CA THR A 35 -1.01 3.67 22.42
C THR A 35 -1.13 2.22 22.88
N ALA A 36 -0.29 1.32 22.34
CA ALA A 36 -0.30 -0.09 22.76
C ALA A 36 0.06 -0.28 24.25
N GLU A 37 0.85 0.63 24.82
CA GLU A 37 1.22 0.62 26.24
C GLU A 37 0.10 1.17 27.14
N GLU A 38 -0.63 2.18 26.67
CA GLU A 38 -1.85 2.63 27.34
C GLU A 38 -2.93 1.56 27.27
N LEU A 39 -3.09 0.85 26.15
CA LEU A 39 -4.02 -0.27 26.04
C LEU A 39 -3.70 -1.41 27.03
N LEU A 40 -2.40 -1.64 27.29
CA LEU A 40 -1.92 -2.63 28.26
C LEU A 40 -2.27 -2.27 29.71
N SER A 41 -2.31 -0.98 30.02
CA SER A 41 -2.69 -0.46 31.35
C SER A 41 -4.20 -0.21 31.45
N PHE A 42 -4.89 -0.08 30.32
CA PHE A 42 -6.32 0.14 30.23
C PHE A 42 -7.09 -1.13 30.59
N THR A 43 -7.60 -1.17 31.82
CA THR A 43 -8.35 -2.34 32.28
C THR A 43 -9.73 -2.43 31.62
N LEU A 44 -10.22 -3.65 31.41
CA LEU A 44 -11.59 -3.89 30.94
C LEU A 44 -12.66 -3.21 31.82
N SER A 45 -12.39 -3.01 33.11
CA SER A 45 -13.25 -2.28 34.02
C SER A 45 -13.34 -0.79 33.68
N GLU A 46 -12.23 -0.14 33.31
CA GLU A 46 -12.25 1.23 32.78
C GLU A 46 -12.94 1.29 31.42
N ALA A 47 -12.77 0.25 30.61
CA ALA A 47 -13.39 0.13 29.29
C ALA A 47 -14.92 0.00 29.36
N GLN A 48 -15.45 -0.61 30.41
CA GLN A 48 -16.87 -0.81 30.66
C GLN A 48 -17.49 0.29 31.54
N SER A 49 -16.69 1.23 32.05
CA SER A 49 -17.23 2.37 32.79
C SER A 49 -18.12 3.20 31.85
N PRO A 50 -19.41 3.41 32.20
CA PRO A 50 -20.32 4.19 31.37
C PRO A 50 -19.77 5.62 31.26
N SER A 51 -19.62 6.10 30.03
CA SER A 51 -19.29 7.50 29.81
C SER A 51 -20.53 8.33 30.12
N LEU A 52 -20.35 9.46 30.81
CA LEU A 52 -21.45 10.36 31.18
C LEU A 52 -22.22 10.89 29.96
N PHE A 53 -21.57 10.92 28.80
CA PHE A 53 -22.10 11.51 27.57
C PHE A 53 -22.32 10.50 26.44
N PHE A 54 -21.80 9.28 26.58
CA PHE A 54 -21.79 8.31 25.49
C PHE A 54 -22.12 6.90 25.99
N GLU A 55 -23.07 6.24 25.33
CA GLU A 55 -23.46 4.86 25.65
C GLU A 55 -22.44 3.83 25.16
N LYS A 56 -21.64 4.17 24.14
CA LYS A 56 -20.71 3.25 23.47
C LYS A 56 -19.37 3.92 23.21
N ARG A 57 -18.29 3.15 23.35
CA ARG A 57 -16.91 3.61 23.17
C ARG A 57 -16.21 2.83 22.06
N VAL A 58 -15.38 3.52 21.30
CA VAL A 58 -14.42 2.93 20.37
C VAL A 58 -13.01 3.37 20.70
N ILE A 59 -12.10 2.41 20.78
CA ILE A 59 -10.67 2.63 21.02
C ILE A 59 -9.93 2.35 19.73
N PHE A 60 -9.08 3.28 19.33
CA PHE A 60 -8.14 3.13 18.23
C PHE A 60 -6.75 2.95 18.81
N CYS A 61 -6.03 1.94 18.32
CA CYS A 61 -4.66 1.65 18.74
C CYS A 61 -3.83 1.22 17.53
N ASP A 62 -2.52 1.43 17.64
CA ASP A 62 -1.56 1.00 16.63
C ASP A 62 -0.59 -0.04 17.21
N SER A 63 -0.15 -0.97 16.34
CA SER A 63 0.98 -1.87 16.60
C SER A 63 0.84 -2.85 17.78
N VAL A 64 -0.38 -3.22 18.18
CA VAL A 64 -0.63 -4.13 19.32
C VAL A 64 0.05 -5.50 19.16
N SER A 65 0.21 -5.99 17.93
CA SER A 65 0.81 -7.30 17.61
C SER A 65 2.24 -7.44 18.11
N LYS A 66 3.00 -6.35 18.14
CA LYS A 66 4.40 -6.35 18.61
C LYS A 66 4.49 -6.49 20.13
N HIS A 67 3.48 -6.01 20.85
CA HIS A 67 3.46 -5.98 22.32
C HIS A 67 2.98 -7.30 22.94
N ILE A 68 2.30 -8.16 22.18
CA ILE A 68 1.86 -9.49 22.64
C ILE A 68 3.02 -10.39 23.08
N LYS A 69 4.17 -10.32 22.41
CA LYS A 69 5.35 -11.12 22.81
C LYS A 69 5.84 -10.79 24.23
N LYS A 70 5.61 -9.56 24.68
CA LYS A 70 6.07 -9.09 26.00
C LYS A 70 5.08 -9.40 27.12
N ASN A 71 3.81 -9.67 26.80
CA ASN A 71 2.78 -9.88 27.82
C ASN A 71 1.76 -10.95 27.38
N SER A 72 1.85 -12.13 27.99
CA SER A 72 0.97 -13.29 27.72
C SER A 72 -0.51 -13.03 28.07
N ASN A 73 -0.79 -12.10 28.98
CA ASN A 73 -2.16 -11.81 29.43
C ASN A 73 -2.97 -10.97 28.42
N LEU A 74 -2.30 -10.18 27.58
CA LEU A 74 -2.97 -9.28 26.62
C LEU A 74 -3.85 -10.05 25.62
N LEU A 75 -3.42 -11.25 25.20
CA LEU A 75 -4.19 -12.10 24.28
C LEU A 75 -5.53 -12.57 24.90
N SER A 76 -5.56 -12.75 26.22
CA SER A 76 -6.78 -13.11 26.95
C SER A 76 -7.73 -11.92 27.09
N GLU A 77 -7.18 -10.72 27.25
CA GLU A 77 -7.95 -9.47 27.35
C GLU A 77 -8.54 -9.07 26.00
N LEU A 78 -7.79 -9.18 24.90
CA LEU A 78 -8.31 -8.95 23.55
C LEU A 78 -9.51 -9.85 23.24
N LYS A 79 -9.49 -11.13 23.65
CA LYS A 79 -10.63 -12.05 23.51
C LYS A 79 -11.84 -11.63 24.36
N LYS A 80 -11.62 -11.03 25.53
CA LYS A 80 -12.70 -10.47 26.36
C LYS A 80 -13.30 -9.22 25.72
N ILE A 81 -12.45 -8.33 25.18
CA ILE A 81 -12.86 -7.12 24.45
C ILE A 81 -13.66 -7.48 23.18
N GLU A 82 -13.24 -8.50 22.44
CA GLU A 82 -13.94 -8.98 21.26
C GLU A 82 -15.41 -9.31 21.57
N LYS A 83 -15.66 -9.99 22.70
CA LYS A 83 -16.99 -10.41 23.17
C LYS A 83 -17.79 -9.28 23.83
N SER A 84 -17.19 -8.13 24.11
CA SER A 84 -17.89 -6.98 24.70
C SER A 84 -18.79 -6.30 23.67
N ALA A 85 -20.03 -6.00 24.08
CA ALA A 85 -21.00 -5.24 23.28
C ALA A 85 -20.84 -3.71 23.43
N LEU A 86 -20.22 -3.26 24.52
CA LEU A 86 -20.07 -1.82 24.86
C LEU A 86 -18.79 -1.21 24.31
N LEU A 87 -17.79 -2.04 24.00
CA LEU A 87 -16.47 -1.61 23.58
C LEU A 87 -16.12 -2.16 22.19
N ASN A 88 -15.72 -1.24 21.31
CA ASN A 88 -15.11 -1.57 20.04
C ASN A 88 -13.61 -1.26 20.07
N LEU A 89 -12.77 -2.20 19.66
CA LEU A 89 -11.33 -1.97 19.50
C LEU A 89 -10.97 -2.05 18.02
N ILE A 90 -10.33 -1.00 17.52
CA ILE A 90 -9.79 -0.93 16.16
C ILE A 90 -8.28 -0.84 16.27
N ASN A 91 -7.61 -1.90 15.86
CA ASN A 91 -6.15 -1.97 15.81
C ASN A 91 -5.66 -1.73 14.37
N TRP A 92 -4.58 -0.98 14.20
CA TRP A 92 -3.89 -0.89 12.91
C TRP A 92 -2.45 -1.40 12.97
N GLU A 93 -2.08 -2.14 11.93
CA GLU A 93 -0.78 -2.80 11.79
C GLU A 93 -0.20 -2.51 10.40
N LYS A 94 1.11 -2.29 10.34
CA LYS A 94 1.84 -2.20 9.06
C LYS A 94 2.09 -3.56 8.43
N GLU A 95 2.01 -4.61 9.23
CA GLU A 95 2.36 -5.97 8.88
C GLU A 95 1.22 -6.63 8.09
N SER A 96 1.55 -7.67 7.31
CA SER A 96 0.54 -8.43 6.56
C SER A 96 -0.27 -9.34 7.47
N ALA A 97 -1.44 -9.80 7.03
CA ALA A 97 -2.36 -10.58 7.89
C ALA A 97 -1.73 -11.88 8.44
N TRP A 98 -0.80 -12.48 7.69
CA TRP A 98 -0.09 -13.69 8.07
C TRP A 98 1.01 -13.46 9.11
N GLU A 99 1.49 -12.21 9.27
CA GLU A 99 2.48 -11.81 10.28
C GLU A 99 1.83 -11.49 11.63
N LEU A 100 0.52 -11.21 11.62
CA LEU A 100 -0.25 -10.92 12.83
C LEU A 100 -0.13 -12.06 13.85
N ARG A 101 -0.02 -11.68 15.12
CA ARG A 101 0.10 -12.64 16.24
C ARG A 101 -1.24 -13.14 16.78
N PHE A 102 -2.33 -12.46 16.43
CA PHE A 102 -3.69 -12.80 16.88
C PHE A 102 -4.73 -12.75 15.74
N PRO A 103 -4.45 -13.33 14.56
CA PRO A 103 -5.35 -13.24 13.40
C PRO A 103 -6.72 -13.90 13.62
N LYS A 104 -6.86 -14.72 14.68
CA LYS A 104 -8.10 -15.43 15.05
C LYS A 104 -8.96 -14.67 16.07
N VAL A 105 -8.50 -13.52 16.56
CA VAL A 105 -9.26 -12.69 17.52
C VAL A 105 -9.81 -11.50 16.74
N GLY A 106 -11.13 -11.42 16.61
CA GLY A 106 -11.81 -10.38 15.87
C GLY A 106 -11.82 -10.59 14.35
N THR A 107 -12.16 -9.51 13.65
CA THR A 107 -12.17 -9.44 12.18
C THR A 107 -10.89 -8.80 11.69
N VAL A 108 -10.30 -9.34 10.61
CA VAL A 108 -9.09 -8.79 10.00
C VAL A 108 -9.44 -8.24 8.62
N LYS A 109 -9.11 -6.98 8.36
CA LYS A 109 -9.22 -6.34 7.05
C LYS A 109 -7.82 -6.02 6.51
N GLU A 110 -7.39 -6.84 5.56
CA GLU A 110 -6.07 -6.72 4.93
C GLU A 110 -6.12 -5.87 3.65
N PHE A 111 -5.23 -4.88 3.57
CA PHE A 111 -4.97 -4.05 2.41
C PHE A 111 -3.72 -4.55 1.70
N LYS A 112 -3.92 -5.47 0.76
CA LYS A 112 -2.84 -5.99 -0.09
C LYS A 112 -2.38 -4.92 -1.07
N PRO A 113 -1.09 -4.90 -1.45
CA PRO A 113 -0.64 -4.01 -2.51
C PRO A 113 -1.33 -4.37 -3.81
N SER A 114 -1.72 -3.37 -4.60
CA SER A 114 -2.43 -3.61 -5.86
C SER A 114 -1.54 -4.46 -6.78
N GLN A 115 -1.94 -5.71 -7.06
CA GLN A 115 -1.21 -6.63 -7.95
C GLN A 115 -1.06 -6.08 -9.38
N THR A 116 -1.82 -5.03 -9.70
CA THR A 116 -1.76 -4.25 -10.94
C THR A 116 -0.37 -3.67 -11.19
N ILE A 117 0.40 -3.34 -10.15
CA ILE A 117 1.74 -2.75 -10.30
C ILE A 117 2.70 -3.70 -11.02
N PHE A 118 2.68 -4.98 -10.67
CA PHE A 118 3.51 -6.01 -11.30
C PHE A 118 3.01 -6.34 -12.70
N LYS A 119 1.70 -6.31 -12.94
CA LYS A 119 1.12 -6.51 -14.27
C LYS A 119 1.53 -5.39 -15.22
N LEU A 120 1.51 -4.14 -14.76
CA LEU A 120 1.98 -2.99 -15.53
C LEU A 120 3.47 -3.14 -15.86
N ALA A 121 4.29 -3.42 -14.85
CA ALA A 121 5.74 -3.61 -15.02
C ALA A 121 6.05 -4.75 -16.00
N ASP A 122 5.42 -5.91 -15.83
CA ASP A 122 5.63 -7.09 -16.69
C ASP A 122 5.14 -6.83 -18.13
N SER A 123 4.21 -5.89 -18.35
CA SER A 123 3.71 -5.51 -19.69
C SER A 123 4.57 -4.49 -20.46
N LEU A 124 5.64 -3.94 -19.86
CA LEU A 124 6.47 -2.90 -20.49
C LEU A 124 7.52 -3.48 -21.47
N PHE A 125 7.10 -3.94 -22.62
CA PHE A 125 8.00 -4.39 -23.69
C PHE A 125 7.39 -4.20 -25.08
N PRO A 126 8.22 -4.15 -26.15
CA PRO A 126 7.73 -4.00 -27.51
C PRO A 126 6.77 -5.13 -27.88
N THR A 127 5.74 -4.83 -28.68
CA THR A 127 4.61 -5.69 -29.07
C THR A 127 3.47 -5.80 -28.05
N ASN A 128 3.60 -5.21 -26.86
CA ASN A 128 2.60 -5.37 -25.78
C ASN A 128 1.81 -4.10 -25.43
N LYS A 129 1.79 -3.11 -26.33
CA LYS A 129 1.09 -1.82 -26.15
C LYS A 129 -0.31 -1.93 -25.57
N ARG A 130 -1.19 -2.78 -26.14
CA ARG A 130 -2.60 -2.85 -25.75
C ARG A 130 -2.77 -3.22 -24.28
N ILE A 131 -2.02 -4.22 -23.83
CA ILE A 131 -2.06 -4.69 -22.44
C ILE A 131 -1.44 -3.64 -21.52
N PHE A 132 -0.33 -3.02 -21.94
CA PHE A 132 0.30 -1.95 -21.18
C PHE A 132 -0.65 -0.77 -20.95
N LEU A 133 -1.33 -0.28 -21.99
CA LEU A 133 -2.27 0.84 -21.88
C LEU A 133 -3.47 0.52 -20.97
N ALA A 134 -4.03 -0.69 -21.08
CA ALA A 134 -5.12 -1.12 -20.20
C ALA A 134 -4.67 -1.20 -18.72
N ASN A 135 -3.48 -1.73 -18.46
CA ASN A 135 -2.90 -1.78 -17.12
C ASN A 135 -2.57 -0.38 -16.59
N LEU A 136 -2.06 0.51 -17.45
CA LEU A 136 -1.72 1.89 -17.09
C LEU A 136 -2.98 2.64 -16.67
N GLU A 137 -4.05 2.54 -17.45
CA GLU A 137 -5.33 3.18 -17.14
C GLU A 137 -5.90 2.68 -15.80
N SER A 138 -5.96 1.36 -15.61
CA SER A 138 -6.42 0.77 -14.34
C SER A 138 -5.59 1.24 -13.15
N PHE A 139 -4.27 1.30 -13.29
CA PHE A 139 -3.37 1.61 -12.19
C PHE A 139 -3.36 3.10 -11.83
N MET A 140 -3.45 3.98 -12.83
CA MET A 140 -3.49 5.43 -12.64
C MET A 140 -4.79 5.90 -11.96
N ASN A 141 -5.89 5.14 -12.08
CA ASN A 141 -7.14 5.45 -11.39
C ASN A 141 -7.06 5.16 -9.87
N GLU A 142 -6.18 4.25 -9.44
CA GLU A 142 -6.05 3.82 -8.05
C GLU A 142 -4.88 4.50 -7.32
N THR A 143 -3.87 4.98 -8.06
CA THR A 143 -2.57 5.36 -7.50
C THR A 143 -2.11 6.74 -7.99
N ASN A 144 -1.31 7.43 -7.17
CA ASN A 144 -0.73 8.72 -7.53
C ASN A 144 0.14 8.62 -8.82
N GLU A 145 -0.12 9.52 -9.77
CA GLU A 145 0.56 9.53 -11.09
C GLU A 145 2.08 9.64 -11.01
N HIS A 146 2.61 10.44 -10.08
CA HIS A 146 4.06 10.59 -9.90
C HIS A 146 4.71 9.32 -9.38
N PHE A 147 4.00 8.55 -8.55
CA PHE A 147 4.49 7.26 -8.09
C PHE A 147 4.59 6.27 -9.26
N VAL A 148 3.56 6.19 -10.10
CA VAL A 148 3.55 5.35 -11.30
C VAL A 148 4.70 5.72 -12.23
N PHE A 149 4.88 7.01 -12.48
CA PHE A 149 5.96 7.52 -13.32
C PHE A 149 7.36 7.21 -12.79
N SER A 150 7.59 7.45 -11.49
CA SER A 150 8.86 7.12 -10.83
C SER A 150 9.19 5.63 -10.91
N MET A 151 8.16 4.79 -10.74
CA MET A 151 8.30 3.34 -10.87
C MET A 151 8.68 2.93 -12.29
N ILE A 152 7.99 3.43 -13.32
CA ILE A 152 8.31 3.15 -14.72
C ILE A 152 9.75 3.60 -15.04
N ASN A 153 10.15 4.78 -14.58
CA ASN A 153 11.52 5.28 -14.72
C ASN A 153 12.56 4.33 -14.11
N LYS A 154 12.31 3.85 -12.89
CA LYS A 154 13.19 2.88 -12.22
C LYS A 154 13.25 1.55 -12.99
N LEU A 155 12.11 1.09 -13.51
CA LEU A 155 12.02 -0.15 -14.29
C LEU A 155 12.83 -0.05 -15.58
N VAL A 156 12.65 1.01 -16.37
CA VAL A 156 13.39 1.23 -17.63
C VAL A 156 14.88 1.35 -17.37
N ARG A 157 15.29 2.06 -16.31
CA ARG A 157 16.70 2.11 -15.91
C ARG A 157 17.26 0.72 -15.60
N ASN A 158 16.51 -0.12 -14.88
CA ASN A 158 16.96 -1.48 -14.59
C ASN A 158 17.01 -2.35 -15.85
N LEU A 159 16.08 -2.17 -16.80
CA LEU A 159 16.12 -2.85 -18.10
C LEU A 159 17.37 -2.44 -18.89
N LEU A 160 17.74 -1.16 -18.87
CA LEU A 160 18.97 -0.67 -19.51
C LEU A 160 20.22 -1.32 -18.91
N ILE A 161 20.36 -1.30 -17.59
CA ILE A 161 21.50 -1.92 -16.87
C ILE A 161 21.64 -3.40 -17.27
N ILE A 162 20.52 -4.13 -17.31
CA ILE A 162 20.53 -5.55 -17.70
C ILE A 162 20.86 -5.71 -19.19
N LYS A 163 20.35 -4.81 -20.04
CA LYS A 163 20.62 -4.86 -21.48
C LYS A 163 22.08 -4.57 -21.81
N THR A 164 22.76 -3.77 -21.00
CA THR A 164 24.21 -3.49 -21.12
C THR A 164 25.09 -4.56 -20.45
N GLY A 165 24.50 -5.63 -19.91
CA GLY A 165 25.24 -6.76 -19.33
C GLY A 165 25.55 -6.64 -17.84
N GLU A 166 25.09 -5.58 -17.18
CA GLU A 166 25.26 -5.37 -15.75
C GLU A 166 24.06 -5.88 -14.95
N MET A 167 24.19 -5.89 -13.61
CA MET A 167 23.13 -6.31 -12.71
C MET A 167 22.75 -5.18 -11.74
N PRO A 168 21.45 -4.83 -11.62
CA PRO A 168 21.01 -3.86 -10.64
C PRO A 168 21.38 -4.31 -9.21
N THR A 169 21.92 -3.39 -8.42
CA THR A 169 22.29 -3.64 -7.02
C THR A 169 21.09 -4.11 -6.19
N ARG A 170 21.30 -5.11 -5.32
CA ARG A 170 20.30 -5.61 -4.36
C ARG A 170 19.03 -6.20 -4.99
N MET A 171 19.12 -6.75 -6.20
CA MET A 171 17.99 -7.42 -6.86
C MET A 171 17.96 -8.92 -6.59
N GLN A 172 16.78 -9.47 -6.27
CA GLN A 172 16.61 -10.92 -6.08
C GLN A 172 16.69 -11.67 -7.42
N ALA A 173 17.15 -12.93 -7.38
CA ALA A 173 17.40 -13.72 -8.60
C ALA A 173 16.16 -13.88 -9.51
N TRP A 174 14.97 -14.04 -8.93
CA TRP A 174 13.72 -14.16 -9.71
C TRP A 174 13.33 -12.87 -10.41
N GLN A 175 13.58 -11.71 -9.78
CA GLN A 175 13.34 -10.38 -10.37
C GLN A 175 14.29 -10.15 -11.55
N ALA A 176 15.57 -10.49 -11.36
CA ALA A 176 16.56 -10.43 -12.42
C ALA A 176 16.18 -11.33 -13.61
N GLY A 177 15.70 -12.55 -13.34
CA GLY A 177 15.22 -13.46 -14.37
C GLY A 177 14.01 -12.93 -15.16
N LYS A 178 13.09 -12.21 -14.51
CA LYS A 178 12.00 -11.51 -15.22
C LYS A 178 12.52 -10.38 -16.10
N LEU A 179 13.35 -9.50 -15.55
CA LEU A 179 13.87 -8.35 -16.30
C LEU A 179 14.77 -8.76 -17.46
N ARG A 180 15.57 -9.83 -17.34
CA ARG A 180 16.35 -10.35 -18.48
C ARG A 180 15.46 -10.78 -19.63
N ARG A 181 14.37 -11.49 -19.35
CA ARG A 181 13.38 -11.88 -20.37
C ARG A 181 12.75 -10.66 -21.01
N GLN A 182 12.38 -9.67 -20.22
CA GLN A 182 11.80 -8.42 -20.72
C GLN A 182 12.80 -7.61 -21.57
N ALA A 183 14.04 -7.47 -21.11
CA ALA A 183 15.11 -6.77 -21.81
C ALA A 183 15.46 -7.44 -23.15
N ALA A 184 15.26 -8.75 -23.31
CA ALA A 184 15.48 -9.46 -24.56
C ALA A 184 14.60 -8.92 -25.71
N PHE A 185 13.36 -8.48 -25.42
CA PHE A 185 12.45 -7.93 -26.42
C PHE A 185 12.86 -6.52 -26.92
N TRP A 186 13.66 -5.79 -26.15
CA TRP A 186 14.06 -4.44 -26.50
C TRP A 186 15.28 -4.42 -27.43
N LYS A 187 15.27 -3.55 -28.45
CA LYS A 187 16.52 -3.08 -29.06
C LYS A 187 17.15 -2.04 -28.12
N LEU A 188 18.47 -2.07 -27.95
CA LEU A 188 19.17 -1.17 -27.02
C LEU A 188 18.92 0.31 -27.37
N GLU A 189 19.00 0.66 -28.65
CA GLU A 189 18.73 2.01 -29.16
C GLU A 189 17.32 2.50 -28.80
N ASN A 190 16.29 1.67 -29.03
CA ASN A 190 14.91 2.00 -28.69
C ASN A 190 14.72 2.18 -27.19
N LEU A 191 15.38 1.37 -26.36
CA LEU A 191 15.30 1.47 -24.91
C LEU A 191 16.00 2.74 -24.39
N LEU A 192 17.11 3.15 -25.00
CA LEU A 192 17.77 4.42 -24.72
C LEU A 192 16.89 5.61 -25.11
N LEU A 193 16.26 5.57 -26.29
CA LEU A 193 15.31 6.60 -26.72
C LEU A 193 14.09 6.67 -25.81
N PHE A 194 13.55 5.52 -25.37
CA PHE A 194 12.46 5.45 -24.41
C PHE A 194 12.85 6.13 -23.08
N TYR A 195 14.03 5.81 -22.55
CA TYR A 195 14.54 6.39 -21.32
C TYR A 195 14.78 7.91 -21.44
N GLY A 196 15.35 8.35 -22.56
CA GLY A 196 15.51 9.77 -22.86
C GLY A 196 14.18 10.51 -22.99
N ALA A 197 13.14 9.87 -23.52
CA ALA A 197 11.81 10.45 -23.60
C ALA A 197 11.14 10.55 -22.22
N LEU A 198 11.34 9.56 -21.33
CA LEU A 198 10.90 9.67 -19.93
C LEU A 198 11.57 10.86 -19.22
N TYR A 199 12.87 11.07 -19.45
CA TYR A 199 13.55 12.25 -18.92
C TYR A 199 12.92 13.57 -19.42
N LYS A 200 12.62 13.66 -20.72
CA LYS A 200 11.94 14.83 -21.29
C LYS A 200 10.56 15.07 -20.66
N ILE A 201 9.80 14.00 -20.38
CA ILE A 201 8.51 14.09 -19.69
C ILE A 201 8.71 14.65 -18.27
N ASP A 202 9.68 14.15 -17.50
CA ASP A 202 9.94 14.60 -16.12
C ASP A 202 10.29 16.10 -16.07
N VAL A 203 11.20 16.53 -16.95
CA VAL A 203 11.56 17.95 -17.09
C VAL A 203 10.35 18.77 -17.52
N GLY A 204 9.59 18.27 -18.51
CA GLY A 204 8.40 18.93 -19.04
C GLY A 204 7.36 19.24 -17.98
N ILE A 205 7.07 18.26 -17.12
CA ILE A 205 6.09 18.41 -16.03
C ILE A 205 6.59 19.40 -14.98
N LYS A 206 7.85 19.28 -14.55
CA LYS A 206 8.44 20.15 -13.52
C LYS A 206 8.61 21.60 -13.96
N THR A 207 8.75 21.83 -15.25
CA THR A 207 8.87 23.17 -15.86
C THR A 207 7.56 23.67 -16.46
N SER A 208 6.48 22.89 -16.35
CA SER A 208 5.18 23.19 -16.97
C SER A 208 5.26 23.51 -18.47
N SER A 209 6.21 22.88 -19.17
CA SER A 209 6.50 23.13 -20.59
C SER A 209 5.83 22.14 -21.54
N ILE A 210 5.06 21.18 -21.02
CA ILE A 210 4.22 20.26 -21.80
C ILE A 210 2.75 20.43 -21.43
N PRO A 211 1.82 20.34 -22.40
CA PRO A 211 0.39 20.50 -22.15
C PRO A 211 -0.28 19.21 -21.64
N TYR A 212 0.46 18.10 -21.61
CA TYR A 212 -0.06 16.77 -21.29
C TYR A 212 0.14 16.39 -19.83
N SER A 213 -0.81 15.65 -19.27
CA SER A 213 -0.64 14.95 -17.99
C SER A 213 0.43 13.86 -18.07
N ILE A 214 0.85 13.32 -16.91
CA ILE A 214 1.73 12.16 -16.84
C ILE A 214 1.12 10.97 -17.57
N LYS A 215 -0.20 10.74 -17.36
CA LYS A 215 -0.94 9.65 -17.98
C LYS A 215 -0.88 9.72 -19.51
N GLU A 216 -1.22 10.88 -20.07
CA GLU A 216 -1.22 11.09 -21.52
C GLU A 216 0.19 10.99 -22.09
N SER A 217 1.19 11.58 -21.43
CA SER A 217 2.58 11.54 -21.85
C SER A 217 3.11 10.10 -21.92
N LEU A 218 2.81 9.28 -20.90
CA LEU A 218 3.17 7.87 -20.88
C LEU A 218 2.41 7.05 -21.93
N ALA A 219 1.14 7.35 -22.18
CA ALA A 219 0.35 6.69 -23.20
C ALA A 219 0.88 6.98 -24.62
N ILE A 220 1.24 8.24 -24.91
CA ILE A 220 1.87 8.65 -26.17
C ILE A 220 3.20 7.92 -26.34
N LEU A 221 4.02 7.89 -25.28
CA LEU A 221 5.30 7.20 -25.29
C LEU A 221 5.13 5.70 -25.57
N ALA A 222 4.17 5.06 -24.90
CA ALA A 222 3.84 3.67 -25.11
C ALA A 222 3.37 3.39 -26.54
N CYS A 223 2.58 4.27 -27.13
CA CYS A 223 2.13 4.12 -28.52
C CYS A 223 3.25 4.14 -29.56
N HIS A 224 4.36 4.81 -29.25
CA HIS A 224 5.51 4.91 -30.13
C HIS A 224 6.48 3.72 -30.02
N PHE A 225 6.68 3.19 -28.80
CA PHE A 225 7.76 2.23 -28.53
C PHE A 225 7.30 0.82 -28.13
N LEU A 226 6.07 0.64 -27.65
CA LEU A 226 5.50 -0.64 -27.26
C LEU A 226 4.60 -1.22 -28.37
#